data_AF-A0A960TNV2-F1
#
_entry.id   AF-A0A960TNV2-F1
#
_cell.length_a   1.000
_cell.length_b   1.000
_cell.length_c   1.000
_cell.angle_alpha   90.00
_cell.angle_beta   90.00
_cell.angle_gamma   90.00
#
_symmetry.space_group_name_H-M   'P 1'
#
loop_
_entity.id
_entity.type
_entity.pdbx_description
1 polymer ?
#
loop_
_entity_poly.entity_id
_entity_poly.type
_entity_poly.pdbx_seq_one_letter_code
_entity_poly.pdbx_strand_id
1 'polypeptide(L)'
;MISSFQTDQIRFRIWMVLFLFIATFTFSCRNKKIYEEPKSFIQKGVLDLRNWDPSGEPKIGLNGEWNFYWNEWIGDPNSLTQFLNDPEKVPLLKPIPKAWQYLEWK
;
A
#
# COMPACT_ATOMS: atom_id res chain seq x y z
N MET A 1 38.46 -50.67 -9.14
CA MET A 1 37.20 -51.34 -9.55
C MET A 1 36.14 -50.94 -8.52
N ILE A 2 35.35 -49.92 -8.82
CA ILE A 2 34.31 -49.44 -7.90
C ILE A 2 33.12 -50.39 -8.07
N SER A 3 32.71 -51.06 -7.00
CA SER A 3 31.63 -52.05 -7.04
C SER A 3 30.30 -51.37 -7.41
N SER A 4 29.43 -52.07 -8.16
CA SER A 4 28.11 -51.57 -8.58
C SER A 4 27.27 -51.00 -7.42
N PHE A 5 27.47 -51.57 -6.23
CA PHE A 5 26.88 -51.09 -4.97
C PHE A 5 27.22 -49.63 -4.63
N GLN A 6 28.44 -49.17 -4.89
CA GLN A 6 28.85 -47.79 -4.65
C GLN A 6 28.20 -46.83 -5.66
N THR A 7 28.00 -47.26 -6.90
CA THR A 7 27.38 -46.45 -7.96
C THR A 7 25.90 -46.21 -7.68
N ASP A 8 25.18 -47.20 -7.16
CA ASP A 8 23.75 -47.06 -6.85
C ASP A 8 23.51 -46.19 -5.62
N GLN A 9 24.38 -46.26 -4.61
CA GLN A 9 24.36 -45.37 -3.44
C GLN A 9 24.64 -43.91 -3.83
N ILE A 10 25.56 -43.66 -4.77
CA ILE A 10 25.86 -42.32 -5.28
C ILE A 10 24.68 -41.77 -6.09
N ARG A 11 24.05 -42.59 -6.95
CA ARG A 11 22.85 -42.20 -7.71
C ARG A 11 21.71 -41.81 -6.78
N PHE A 12 21.42 -42.62 -5.75
CA PHE A 12 20.38 -42.32 -4.78
C PHE A 12 20.61 -40.99 -4.04
N ARG A 13 21.86 -40.72 -3.63
CA ARG A 13 22.25 -39.45 -3.01
C ARG A 13 22.08 -38.26 -3.94
N ILE A 14 22.44 -38.39 -5.22
CA ILE A 14 22.27 -37.34 -6.23
C ILE A 14 20.77 -37.03 -6.43
N TRP A 15 19.93 -38.05 -6.56
CA TRP A 15 18.48 -37.89 -6.68
C TRP A 15 17.86 -37.24 -5.45
N MET A 16 18.31 -37.59 -4.24
CA MET A 16 17.83 -36.99 -3.00
C MET A 16 18.19 -35.50 -2.91
N VAL A 17 19.41 -35.11 -3.30
CA VAL A 17 19.85 -33.71 -3.31
C VAL A 17 19.09 -32.90 -4.36
N LEU A 18 18.87 -33.46 -5.56
CA LEU A 18 18.08 -32.81 -6.62
C LEU A 18 16.62 -32.58 -6.18
N PHE A 19 15.99 -33.57 -5.55
CA PHE A 19 14.63 -33.43 -5.02
C PHE A 19 14.54 -32.32 -3.96
N LEU A 20 15.52 -32.26 -3.05
CA LEU A 20 15.57 -31.24 -2.00
C LEU A 20 15.76 -29.83 -2.56
N PHE A 21 16.54 -29.69 -3.64
CA PHE A 21 16.74 -28.43 -4.35
C PHE A 21 15.49 -27.96 -5.11
N ILE A 22 14.71 -28.89 -5.65
CA ILE A 22 13.43 -28.58 -6.32
C ILE A 22 12.37 -28.17 -5.29
N ALA A 23 12.31 -28.85 -4.15
CA ALA A 23 11.34 -28.57 -3.08
C ALA A 23 11.50 -27.16 -2.49
N THR A 24 12.73 -26.64 -2.37
CA THR A 24 12.98 -25.27 -1.90
C THR A 24 12.54 -24.22 -2.92
N PHE A 25 12.60 -24.53 -4.22
CA PHE A 25 12.16 -23.64 -5.28
C PHE A 25 10.63 -23.48 -5.32
N THR A 26 9.89 -24.55 -5.01
CA THR A 26 8.42 -24.54 -5.04
C THR A 26 7.78 -23.87 -3.82
N PHE A 27 8.51 -23.67 -2.72
CA PHE A 27 7.97 -23.01 -1.53
C PHE A 27 8.00 -21.48 -1.58
N SER A 28 8.53 -20.89 -2.65
CA SER A 28 8.58 -19.43 -2.85
C SER A 28 7.30 -18.89 -3.52
N CYS A 29 6.13 -19.34 -3.07
CA CYS A 29 4.88 -18.65 -3.37
C CYS A 29 4.73 -17.47 -2.40
N ARG A 30 5.40 -16.36 -2.73
CA ARG A 30 5.13 -15.08 -2.08
C ARG A 30 3.72 -14.66 -2.53
N ASN A 31 2.74 -14.74 -1.64
CA ASN A 31 1.39 -14.21 -1.85
C ASN A 31 1.49 -12.71 -2.12
N LYS A 32 1.75 -12.32 -3.37
CA LYS A 32 1.47 -10.98 -3.84
C LYS A 32 -0.05 -10.90 -3.82
N LYS A 33 -0.60 -10.16 -2.85
CA LYS A 33 -1.94 -9.63 -2.98
C LYS A 33 -1.93 -8.83 -4.28
N ILE A 34 -2.49 -9.40 -5.34
CA ILE A 34 -2.79 -8.67 -6.55
C ILE A 34 -3.90 -7.75 -6.11
N TYR A 35 -3.53 -6.51 -5.78
CA TYR A 35 -4.49 -5.44 -5.73
C TYR A 35 -4.94 -5.30 -7.18
N GLU A 36 -6.08 -5.89 -7.52
CA GLU A 36 -6.75 -5.51 -8.76
C GLU A 36 -6.87 -4.00 -8.73
N GLU A 37 -6.38 -3.33 -9.77
CA GLU A 37 -6.54 -1.89 -9.85
C GLU A 37 -8.03 -1.58 -9.72
N PRO A 38 -8.40 -0.64 -8.82
CA PRO A 38 -9.80 -0.35 -8.59
C PRO A 38 -10.45 0.01 -9.91
N LYS A 39 -11.56 -0.68 -10.21
CA LYS A 39 -12.29 -0.54 -11.48
C LYS A 39 -12.85 0.88 -11.67
N SER A 40 -12.85 1.70 -10.61
CA SER A 40 -13.14 3.13 -10.66
C SER A 40 -11.92 3.91 -11.15
N PHE A 41 -11.86 4.17 -12.45
CA PHE A 41 -10.90 5.11 -13.02
C PHE A 41 -11.32 6.54 -12.68
N ILE A 42 -10.48 7.29 -11.97
CA ILE A 42 -10.64 8.74 -11.86
C ILE A 42 -10.37 9.33 -13.25
N GLN A 43 -11.40 9.87 -13.90
CA GLN A 43 -11.26 10.52 -15.20
C GLN A 43 -11.52 12.01 -15.06
N LYS A 44 -10.50 12.84 -15.32
CA LYS A 44 -10.60 14.31 -15.26
C LYS A 44 -11.16 14.84 -13.93
N GLY A 45 -10.79 14.21 -12.81
CA GLY A 45 -11.27 14.59 -11.48
C GLY A 45 -12.66 14.07 -11.10
N VAL A 46 -13.34 13.35 -12.01
CA VAL A 46 -14.60 12.67 -11.71
C VAL A 46 -14.29 11.23 -11.33
N LEU A 47 -14.68 10.86 -10.12
CA LEU A 47 -14.66 9.49 -9.65
C LEU A 47 -16.03 8.84 -9.95
N ASP A 48 -16.06 7.93 -10.92
CA ASP A 48 -17.29 7.20 -11.26
C ASP A 48 -17.47 6.00 -10.30
N LEU A 49 -18.46 6.11 -9.43
CA LEU A 49 -18.78 5.10 -8.41
C LEU A 49 -19.95 4.20 -8.79
N ARG A 50 -20.49 4.28 -10.03
CA ARG A 50 -21.71 3.54 -10.41
C ARG A 50 -21.58 2.03 -10.31
N ASN A 51 -20.37 1.49 -10.45
CA ASN A 51 -20.07 0.06 -10.34
C ASN A 51 -19.21 -0.27 -9.10
N TRP A 52 -19.10 0.68 -8.16
CA TRP A 52 -18.28 0.50 -6.96
C TRP A 52 -18.97 -0.46 -5.99
N ASP A 53 -18.26 -1.51 -5.56
CA ASP A 53 -18.72 -2.43 -4.52
C ASP A 53 -18.05 -2.10 -3.17
N PRO A 54 -18.79 -1.54 -2.18
CA PRO A 54 -18.25 -1.18 -0.88
C PRO A 54 -17.78 -2.38 -0.03
N SER A 55 -18.14 -3.60 -0.40
CA SER A 55 -17.78 -4.82 0.34
C SER A 55 -16.52 -5.50 -0.21
N GLY A 56 -16.25 -5.33 -1.51
CA GLY A 56 -15.12 -5.93 -2.22
C GLY A 56 -13.90 -5.02 -2.35
N GLU A 57 -14.07 -3.70 -2.27
CA GLU A 57 -12.97 -2.74 -2.51
C GLU A 57 -12.39 -2.12 -1.22
N PRO A 58 -11.07 -1.89 -1.17
CA PRO A 58 -10.42 -1.27 -0.01
C PRO A 58 -10.90 0.17 0.19
N LYS A 59 -11.40 0.48 1.39
CA LYS A 59 -11.78 1.84 1.79
C LYS A 59 -10.61 2.52 2.48
N ILE A 60 -10.22 3.68 1.98
CA ILE A 60 -9.25 4.54 2.65
C ILE A 60 -10.02 5.44 3.62
N GLY A 61 -9.81 5.24 4.92
CA GLY A 61 -10.36 6.11 5.94
C GLY A 61 -9.64 7.45 5.93
N LEU A 62 -10.38 8.55 5.76
CA LEU A 62 -9.87 9.92 5.84
C LEU A 62 -10.19 10.58 7.20
N ASN A 63 -10.56 9.77 8.19
CA ASN A 63 -10.95 10.23 9.51
C ASN A 63 -9.69 10.42 10.37
N GLY A 64 -9.70 11.38 11.30
CA GLY A 64 -8.59 11.62 12.21
C GLY A 64 -8.26 13.11 12.34
N GLU A 65 -7.06 13.41 12.84
CA GLU A 65 -6.56 14.77 12.97
C GLU A 65 -5.98 15.27 11.65
N TRP A 66 -6.41 16.46 11.23
CA TRP A 66 -5.97 17.12 10.02
C TRP A 66 -5.30 18.45 10.31
N ASN A 67 -4.26 18.77 9.54
CA ASN A 67 -3.64 20.08 9.53
C ASN A 67 -4.59 21.09 8.90
N PHE A 68 -4.97 22.10 9.66
CA PHE A 68 -5.87 23.16 9.23
C PHE A 68 -5.23 24.54 9.41
N TYR A 69 -5.21 25.33 8.34
CA TYR A 69 -4.58 26.65 8.31
C TYR A 69 -5.68 27.73 8.17
N TRP A 70 -6.10 28.32 9.29
CA TRP A 70 -7.17 29.31 9.30
C TRP A 70 -6.71 30.64 8.71
N ASN A 71 -7.56 31.27 7.88
CA ASN A 71 -7.27 32.53 7.19
C ASN A 71 -6.03 32.54 6.29
N GLU A 72 -5.52 31.37 5.91
CA GLU A 72 -4.37 31.22 5.03
C GLU A 72 -4.83 30.72 3.66
N TRP A 73 -4.53 31.46 2.60
CA TRP A 73 -4.86 31.07 1.23
C TRP A 73 -3.66 30.43 0.55
N ILE A 74 -3.74 29.12 0.31
CA ILE A 74 -2.76 28.40 -0.50
C ILE A 74 -3.16 28.57 -1.97
N GLY A 75 -2.81 29.71 -2.55
CA GLY A 75 -3.37 30.14 -3.84
C GLY A 75 -2.85 29.43 -5.07
N ASP A 76 -1.62 28.95 -5.06
CA ASP A 76 -1.03 28.21 -6.17
C ASP A 76 -0.77 26.76 -5.73
N PRO A 77 -1.36 25.76 -6.40
CA PRO A 77 -1.06 24.35 -6.14
C PRO A 77 0.44 24.03 -6.23
N ASN A 78 1.18 24.75 -7.08
CA ASN A 78 2.63 24.54 -7.22
C ASN A 78 3.41 25.09 -6.01
N SER A 79 2.82 25.99 -5.22
CA SER A 79 3.44 26.54 -4.02
C SER A 79 3.12 25.77 -2.74
N LEU A 80 2.27 24.74 -2.81
CA LEU A 80 1.86 23.93 -1.64
C LEU A 80 3.07 23.38 -0.88
N THR A 81 4.06 22.82 -1.59
CA THR A 81 5.27 22.28 -0.95
C THR A 81 6.06 23.37 -0.22
N GLN A 82 6.13 24.58 -0.78
CA GLN A 82 6.80 25.70 -0.14
C GLN A 82 6.02 26.18 1.09
N PHE A 83 4.69 26.28 0.98
CA PHE A 83 3.81 26.64 2.08
C PHE A 83 3.91 25.67 3.26
N LEU A 84 3.94 24.35 2.99
CA LEU A 84 4.04 23.33 4.03
C LEU A 84 5.41 23.28 4.72
N ASN A 85 6.45 23.77 4.06
CA ASN A 85 7.81 23.80 4.60
C ASN A 85 8.16 25.13 5.30
N ASP A 86 7.25 26.10 5.29
CA ASP A 86 7.46 27.39 5.93
C ASP A 86 7.34 27.25 7.46
N PRO A 87 8.41 27.55 8.23
CA PRO A 87 8.40 27.42 9.68
C PRO A 87 7.43 28.38 10.38
N GLU A 88 6.97 29.45 9.71
CA GLU A 88 5.97 30.36 10.26
C GLU A 88 4.53 29.82 10.12
N LYS A 89 4.31 28.83 9.23
CA LYS A 89 2.98 28.23 8.98
C LYS A 89 2.72 27.08 9.95
N VAL A 90 2.20 27.41 11.12
CA VAL A 90 1.81 26.41 12.13
C VAL A 90 0.36 25.94 11.91
N PRO A 91 0.12 24.65 11.61
CA PRO A 91 -1.23 24.13 11.46
C PRO A 91 -1.94 23.97 12.80
N LEU A 92 -3.26 24.14 12.79
CA LEU A 92 -4.15 23.66 13.83
C LEU A 92 -4.52 22.22 13.54
N LEU A 93 -4.36 21.32 14.50
CA LEU A 93 -4.90 19.96 14.40
C LEU A 93 -6.39 19.99 14.66
N LYS A 94 -7.18 19.53 13.68
CA LYS A 94 -8.63 19.45 13.78
C LYS A 94 -9.13 18.05 13.44
N PRO A 95 -9.99 17.44 14.27
CA PRO A 95 -10.56 16.13 13.97
C PRO A 95 -11.60 16.23 12.86
N ILE A 96 -11.56 15.27 11.93
CA ILE A 96 -12.53 15.09 10.85
C ILE A 96 -13.08 13.65 10.88
N PRO A 97 -14.38 13.42 10.65
CA PRO A 97 -15.43 14.43 10.47
C PRO A 97 -15.83 15.08 11.79
N LYS A 98 -15.91 16.40 11.81
CA LYS A 98 -16.50 17.18 12.90
C LYS A 98 -17.26 18.36 12.30
N ALA A 99 -18.40 18.71 12.89
CA ALA A 99 -19.17 19.84 12.38
C ALA A 99 -18.40 21.15 12.60
N TRP A 100 -18.42 22.03 11.59
CA TRP A 100 -17.71 23.31 11.59
C TRP A 100 -18.05 24.20 12.78
N GLN A 101 -19.30 24.15 13.25
CA GLN A 101 -19.79 24.92 14.41
C GLN A 101 -19.13 24.52 15.74
N TYR A 102 -18.55 23.32 15.82
CA TYR A 102 -17.90 22.80 17.03
C TYR A 102 -16.37 22.81 16.93
N LEU A 103 -15.81 23.47 15.91
CA LEU A 103 -14.39 23.75 15.86
C LEU A 103 -14.17 25.03 16.68
N GLU A 104 -13.60 24.88 17.86
CA GLU A 104 -13.21 26.04 18.68
C GLU A 104 -12.16 26.86 17.89
N TRP A 105 -12.52 28.10 17.56
CA TRP A 105 -11.67 29.11 16.95
C TRP A 105 -11.01 29.89 18.08
N LYS A 106 -9.92 29.36 18.64
CA LYS A 106 -9.11 30.06 19.64
C LYS A 106 -8.16 31.03 18.95
#